data_AF-A0A3D9ANX0-F1
#
_entry.id   AF-A0A3D9ANX0-F1
#
_cell.length_a   1.000
_cell.length_b   1.000
_cell.length_c   1.000
_cell.angle_alpha   90.00
_cell.angle_beta   90.00
_cell.angle_gamma   90.00
#
_symmetry.space_group_name_H-M   'P 1'
#
loop_
_entity.id
_entity.type
_entity.pdbx_description
1 polymer ?
#
loop_
_entity_poly.entity_id
_entity_poly.type
_entity_poly.pdbx_seq_one_letter_code
_entity_poly.pdbx_strand_id
1 'polypeptide(L)'
;MSSETNFAKVKIEGIFNLEEFSKEYKMTPQEVIQFHNQHCGLQELLSLNLSKYVQHVYLPYKNYEEEDIKVLKSTTLELPTRNEEKDYGVVIKFSPKDLQIHYKIKVQRTLDLLTLTKDKTYVNNQKIEQTIEQLFEKANNTLYPLQILTERNGTLSKIVNADEVAERWKKETFPKLKDYYQSETTDKILQQFDDTFCNLNKKRQFLERNMFYKLFFLPIYQTYAGFKKESLLQIYHADIAKQINYKMQYTLQKKFTRGNKIALKITGVEDDNLFNENREKGKVELLYKLDKETKVIYSIAGFISYFENDKKHNVNFQLYELGRLN
;
A
#
# COMPACT_ATOMS: atom_id res chain seq x y z
N MET A 1 -35.34 -34.04 -0.09
CA MET A 1 -34.66 -34.24 -1.39
C MET A 1 -34.17 -32.90 -1.90
N SER A 2 -32.88 -32.63 -1.72
CA SER A 2 -32.09 -31.70 -2.54
C SER A 2 -30.67 -32.28 -2.54
N SER A 3 -30.25 -32.84 -3.66
CA SER A 3 -28.93 -33.45 -3.83
C SER A 3 -27.86 -32.37 -3.72
N GLU A 4 -27.20 -32.28 -2.57
CA GLU A 4 -25.96 -31.53 -2.42
C GLU A 4 -24.91 -32.17 -3.34
N THR A 5 -24.54 -31.47 -4.40
CA THR A 5 -23.45 -31.90 -5.29
C THR A 5 -22.13 -31.84 -4.51
N ASN A 6 -21.64 -33.00 -4.06
CA ASN A 6 -20.39 -33.18 -3.31
C ASN A 6 -19.10 -32.98 -4.14
N PHE A 7 -19.20 -32.40 -5.33
CA PHE A 7 -18.08 -32.22 -6.23
C PHE A 7 -18.13 -30.87 -6.94
N ALA A 8 -16.95 -30.35 -7.27
CA ALA A 8 -16.77 -29.15 -8.08
C ALA A 8 -16.35 -29.53 -9.50
N LYS A 9 -16.86 -28.80 -10.50
CA LYS A 9 -16.45 -28.92 -11.90
C LYS A 9 -15.49 -27.79 -12.25
N VAL A 10 -14.19 -28.09 -12.30
CA VAL A 10 -13.13 -27.12 -12.59
C VAL A 10 -12.90 -27.06 -14.10
N LYS A 11 -12.93 -25.88 -14.70
CA LYS A 11 -12.61 -25.69 -16.12
C LYS A 11 -11.11 -25.62 -16.32
N ILE A 12 -10.61 -26.29 -17.36
CA ILE A 12 -9.19 -26.27 -17.73
C ILE A 12 -8.98 -25.25 -18.84
N GLU A 13 -8.05 -24.32 -18.62
CA GLU A 13 -7.60 -23.35 -19.62
C GLU A 13 -6.23 -23.79 -20.16
N GLY A 14 -6.18 -24.17 -21.44
CA GLY A 14 -4.93 -24.60 -22.10
C GLY A 14 -4.65 -26.10 -22.02
N ILE A 15 -3.36 -26.46 -22.00
CA ILE A 15 -2.91 -27.86 -21.96
C ILE A 15 -3.03 -28.38 -20.53
N PHE A 16 -3.76 -29.48 -20.35
CA PHE A 16 -3.95 -30.09 -19.03
C PHE A 16 -2.68 -30.83 -18.59
N ASN A 17 -2.11 -30.41 -17.45
CA ASN A 17 -1.02 -31.10 -16.79
C ASN A 17 -1.54 -31.75 -15.50
N LEU A 18 -1.73 -33.09 -15.53
CA LEU A 18 -2.28 -33.83 -14.40
C LEU A 18 -1.40 -33.71 -13.15
N GLU A 19 -0.07 -33.71 -13.28
CA GLU A 19 0.80 -33.61 -12.10
C GLU A 19 0.68 -32.27 -11.40
N GLU A 20 0.73 -31.18 -12.15
CA GLU A 20 0.58 -29.82 -11.60
C GLU A 20 -0.80 -29.62 -10.99
N PHE A 21 -1.84 -30.07 -11.70
CA PHE A 21 -3.21 -29.98 -11.23
C PHE A 21 -3.43 -30.79 -9.94
N SER A 22 -2.90 -32.01 -9.88
CA SER A 22 -3.04 -32.85 -8.67
C SER A 22 -2.33 -32.22 -7.47
N LYS A 23 -1.11 -31.69 -7.69
CA LYS A 23 -0.38 -30.94 -6.66
C LYS A 23 -1.14 -29.71 -6.18
N GLU A 24 -1.79 -28.98 -7.09
CA GLU A 24 -2.59 -27.79 -6.74
C GLU A 24 -3.72 -28.12 -5.76
N TYR A 25 -4.47 -29.19 -6.02
CA TYR A 25 -5.62 -29.59 -5.18
C TYR A 25 -5.26 -30.60 -4.08
N LYS A 26 -3.97 -30.76 -3.78
CA LYS A 26 -3.42 -31.68 -2.77
C LYS A 26 -3.92 -33.12 -2.92
N MET A 27 -3.96 -33.60 -4.16
CA MET A 27 -4.31 -34.96 -4.52
C MET A 27 -3.14 -35.60 -5.27
N THR A 28 -3.12 -36.91 -5.34
CA THR A 28 -2.28 -37.66 -6.26
C THR A 28 -2.92 -37.70 -7.65
N PRO A 29 -2.13 -37.87 -8.73
CA PRO A 29 -2.67 -38.08 -10.08
C PRO A 29 -3.72 -39.18 -10.16
N GLN A 30 -3.54 -40.26 -9.41
CA GLN A 30 -4.47 -41.39 -9.37
C GLN A 30 -5.79 -41.02 -8.70
N GLU A 31 -5.76 -40.30 -7.57
CA GLU A 31 -6.97 -39.84 -6.88
C GLU A 31 -7.79 -38.88 -7.76
N VAL A 32 -7.13 -37.97 -8.48
CA VAL A 32 -7.81 -37.06 -9.42
C VAL A 32 -8.49 -37.85 -10.54
N ILE A 33 -7.78 -38.80 -11.16
CA ILE A 33 -8.35 -39.64 -12.22
C ILE A 33 -9.54 -40.44 -11.70
N GLN A 34 -9.38 -41.13 -10.57
CA GLN A 34 -10.43 -41.98 -10.00
C GLN A 34 -11.68 -41.17 -9.69
N PHE A 35 -11.52 -40.03 -9.02
CA PHE A 35 -12.65 -39.19 -8.66
C PHE A 35 -13.34 -38.61 -9.91
N HIS A 36 -12.55 -38.10 -10.87
CA HIS A 36 -13.08 -37.58 -12.13
C HIS A 36 -13.91 -38.64 -12.87
N ASN A 37 -13.33 -39.82 -13.08
CA ASN A 37 -13.92 -40.88 -13.88
C ASN A 37 -15.20 -41.47 -13.27
N GLN A 38 -15.37 -41.34 -11.95
CA GLN A 38 -16.61 -41.70 -11.26
C GLN A 38 -17.76 -40.72 -11.50
N HIS A 39 -17.46 -39.47 -11.89
CA HIS A 39 -18.43 -38.36 -11.97
C HIS A 39 -18.57 -37.78 -13.38
N CYS A 40 -17.82 -38.27 -14.36
CA CYS A 40 -17.84 -37.80 -15.75
C CYS A 40 -18.55 -38.78 -16.70
N GLY A 41 -18.83 -38.33 -17.92
CA GLY A 41 -19.29 -39.23 -18.99
C GLY A 41 -18.15 -40.07 -19.57
N LEU A 42 -18.47 -41.19 -20.24
CA LEU A 42 -17.47 -42.07 -20.88
C LEU A 42 -16.53 -41.34 -21.87
N GLN A 43 -17.00 -40.26 -22.49
CA GLN A 43 -16.22 -39.47 -23.43
C GLN A 43 -15.18 -38.57 -22.76
N GLU A 44 -15.34 -38.31 -21.46
CA GLU A 44 -14.54 -37.37 -20.66
C GLU A 44 -13.47 -38.08 -19.81
N LEU A 45 -13.42 -39.43 -19.83
CA LEU A 45 -12.53 -40.23 -18.99
C LEU A 45 -11.06 -39.79 -19.12
N LEU A 46 -10.42 -39.61 -17.96
CA LEU A 46 -9.00 -39.37 -17.83
C LEU A 46 -8.24 -40.69 -17.74
N SER A 47 -7.07 -40.73 -18.37
CA SER A 47 -6.07 -41.80 -18.26
C SER A 47 -4.75 -41.23 -17.77
N LEU A 48 -3.89 -42.08 -17.18
CA LEU A 48 -2.54 -41.69 -16.73
C LEU A 48 -1.72 -41.07 -17.88
N ASN A 49 -1.86 -41.61 -19.09
CA ASN A 49 -1.35 -41.01 -20.31
C ASN A 49 -2.49 -40.23 -20.96
N LEU A 50 -2.57 -38.92 -20.71
CA LEU A 50 -3.59 -38.04 -21.25
C LEU A 50 -3.49 -38.01 -22.79
N SER A 51 -4.47 -38.60 -23.48
CA SER A 51 -4.49 -38.69 -24.95
C SER A 51 -5.50 -37.75 -25.62
N LYS A 52 -6.26 -36.97 -24.84
CA LYS A 52 -7.33 -36.09 -25.32
C LYS A 52 -7.28 -34.73 -24.65
N TYR A 53 -7.86 -33.74 -25.31
CA TYR A 53 -8.08 -32.41 -24.74
C TYR A 53 -9.07 -32.49 -23.57
N VAL A 54 -8.64 -32.04 -22.39
CA VAL A 54 -9.45 -32.06 -21.17
C VAL A 54 -10.08 -30.68 -20.98
N GLN A 55 -11.40 -30.59 -21.09
CA GLN A 55 -12.11 -29.32 -20.91
C GLN A 55 -12.38 -28.99 -19.44
N HIS A 56 -12.71 -29.99 -18.63
CA HIS A 56 -13.04 -29.83 -17.22
C HIS A 56 -12.58 -31.03 -16.42
N VAL A 57 -12.38 -30.85 -15.11
CA VAL A 57 -12.07 -31.92 -14.17
C VAL A 57 -13.01 -31.85 -12.97
N TYR A 58 -13.64 -32.97 -12.61
CA TYR A 58 -14.43 -33.08 -11.38
C TYR A 58 -13.52 -33.39 -10.19
N LEU A 59 -13.72 -32.69 -9.08
CA LEU A 59 -12.96 -32.83 -7.84
C LEU A 59 -13.89 -32.94 -6.63
N PRO A 60 -13.46 -33.58 -5.53
CA PRO A 60 -14.18 -33.51 -4.26
C PRO A 60 -14.33 -32.04 -3.86
N TYR A 61 -15.54 -31.64 -3.45
CA TYR A 61 -15.82 -30.24 -3.12
C TYR A 61 -14.86 -29.70 -2.05
N LYS A 62 -14.51 -30.52 -1.05
CA LYS A 62 -13.53 -30.17 0.00
C LYS A 62 -12.17 -29.74 -0.57
N ASN A 63 -11.61 -30.50 -1.51
CA ASN A 63 -10.31 -30.19 -2.11
C ASN A 63 -10.38 -28.92 -2.96
N TYR A 64 -11.47 -28.74 -3.69
CA TYR A 64 -11.71 -27.53 -4.47
C TYR A 64 -11.89 -26.31 -3.57
N GLU A 65 -12.75 -26.39 -2.54
CA GLU A 65 -13.04 -25.32 -1.59
C GLU A 65 -11.77 -24.86 -0.85
N GLU A 66 -10.92 -25.81 -0.42
CA GLU A 66 -9.64 -25.49 0.23
C GLU A 66 -8.71 -24.62 -0.64
N GLU A 67 -8.72 -24.79 -1.96
CA GLU A 67 -7.92 -23.97 -2.88
C GLU A 67 -8.66 -22.75 -3.40
N ASP A 68 -9.97 -22.84 -3.65
CA ASP A 68 -10.82 -21.74 -4.12
C ASP A 68 -10.91 -20.61 -3.07
N ILE A 69 -10.94 -20.95 -1.77
CA ILE A 69 -10.86 -19.97 -0.68
C ILE A 69 -9.54 -19.19 -0.70
N LYS A 70 -8.47 -19.72 -1.32
CA LYS A 70 -7.19 -19.03 -1.44
C LYS A 70 -7.14 -18.06 -2.61
N VAL A 71 -8.16 -18.04 -3.49
CA VAL A 71 -8.20 -17.22 -4.68
C VAL A 71 -9.01 -15.96 -4.44
N LEU A 72 -8.47 -14.83 -4.89
CA LEU A 72 -9.16 -13.56 -4.93
C LEU A 72 -10.16 -13.55 -6.10
N LYS A 73 -11.44 -13.57 -5.77
CA LYS A 73 -12.55 -13.66 -6.74
C LYS A 73 -12.85 -12.35 -7.48
N SER A 74 -12.52 -11.21 -6.88
CA SER A 74 -12.79 -9.88 -7.42
C SER A 74 -11.51 -9.18 -7.85
N THR A 75 -11.56 -8.52 -9.01
CA THR A 75 -10.51 -7.61 -9.48
C THR A 75 -10.69 -6.18 -8.98
N THR A 76 -11.72 -5.91 -8.18
CA THR A 76 -12.03 -4.58 -7.63
C THR A 76 -11.68 -4.54 -6.15
N LEU A 77 -10.90 -3.55 -5.77
CA LEU A 77 -10.66 -3.19 -4.38
C LEU A 77 -11.56 -2.00 -4.02
N GLU A 78 -12.47 -2.20 -3.09
CA GLU A 78 -13.35 -1.14 -2.61
C GLU A 78 -12.77 -0.52 -1.33
N LEU A 79 -12.98 0.79 -1.18
CA LEU A 79 -12.57 1.51 0.03
C LEU A 79 -13.30 0.94 1.25
N PRO A 80 -12.62 0.71 2.39
CA PRO A 80 -13.27 0.22 3.58
C PRO A 80 -14.38 1.18 4.05
N THR A 81 -15.57 0.64 4.30
CA THR A 81 -16.75 1.41 4.76
C THR A 81 -17.05 1.26 6.24
N ARG A 82 -16.42 0.29 6.90
CA ARG A 82 -16.61 0.02 8.33
C ARG A 82 -15.78 0.98 9.17
N ASN A 83 -16.28 1.27 10.37
CA ASN A 83 -15.52 1.99 11.37
C ASN A 83 -14.38 1.10 11.86
N GLU A 84 -13.16 1.59 11.76
CA GLU A 84 -11.95 0.84 12.05
C GLU A 84 -10.93 1.76 12.72
N GLU A 85 -10.21 1.23 13.70
CA GLU A 85 -9.09 1.91 14.34
C GLU A 85 -7.86 1.00 14.24
N LYS A 86 -6.78 1.55 13.69
CA LYS A 86 -5.51 0.86 13.49
C LYS A 86 -4.34 1.71 13.95
N ASP A 87 -3.44 1.09 14.69
CA ASP A 87 -2.14 1.67 15.03
C ASP A 87 -1.10 1.13 14.04
N TYR A 88 -0.32 2.01 13.43
CA TYR A 88 0.73 1.64 12.50
C TYR A 88 2.10 2.08 12.99
N GLY A 89 3.11 1.26 12.74
CA GLY A 89 4.51 1.67 12.76
C GLY A 89 4.92 2.11 11.36
N VAL A 90 5.59 3.26 11.26
CA VAL A 90 6.14 3.79 10.01
C VAL A 90 7.66 3.85 10.14
N VAL A 91 8.37 3.33 9.14
CA VAL A 91 9.84 3.37 9.04
C VAL A 91 10.22 3.83 7.63
N ILE A 92 11.09 4.84 7.56
CA ILE A 92 11.61 5.40 6.32
C ILE A 92 13.12 5.43 6.43
N LYS A 93 13.82 4.72 5.54
CA LYS A 93 15.30 4.69 5.50
C LYS A 93 15.81 5.31 4.21
N PHE A 94 16.72 6.27 4.34
CA PHE A 94 17.35 6.97 3.24
C PHE A 94 18.79 6.49 3.06
N SER A 95 19.14 6.06 1.86
CA SER A 95 20.49 5.68 1.45
C SER A 95 20.91 6.59 0.29
N PRO A 96 22.17 7.07 0.25
CA PRO A 96 23.33 6.64 1.05
C PRO A 96 23.53 7.34 2.41
N LYS A 97 22.65 8.28 2.79
CA LYS A 97 22.79 9.06 4.04
C LYS A 97 22.71 8.25 5.35
N ASP A 98 22.33 6.97 5.25
CA ASP A 98 22.07 6.06 6.37
C ASP A 98 21.21 6.70 7.48
N LEU A 99 20.12 7.35 7.04
CA LEU A 99 19.17 8.04 7.91
C LEU A 99 17.90 7.19 8.01
N GLN A 100 17.46 6.88 9.23
CA GLN A 100 16.21 6.20 9.51
C GLN A 100 15.29 7.11 10.32
N ILE A 101 14.10 7.38 9.78
CA ILE A 101 13.01 8.04 10.49
C ILE A 101 11.96 7.00 10.83
N HIS A 102 11.49 6.96 12.07
CA HIS A 102 10.35 6.13 12.44
C HIS A 102 9.45 6.79 13.48
N TYR A 103 8.19 6.41 13.47
CA TYR A 103 7.15 6.89 14.38
C TYR A 103 5.95 5.96 14.35
N LYS A 104 5.03 6.14 15.30
CA LYS A 104 3.72 5.48 15.28
C LYS A 104 2.66 6.47 14.82
N ILE A 105 1.65 5.95 14.13
CA ILE A 105 0.49 6.73 13.70
C ILE A 105 -0.77 5.91 13.88
N LYS A 106 -1.72 6.48 14.62
CA LYS A 106 -3.07 5.96 14.76
C LYS A 106 -3.93 6.48 13.61
N VAL A 107 -4.66 5.57 12.99
CA VAL A 107 -5.58 5.82 11.90
C VAL A 107 -6.97 5.36 12.33
N GLN A 108 -7.88 6.30 12.49
CA GLN A 108 -9.29 6.04 12.77
C GLN A 108 -10.08 6.36 11.51
N ARG A 109 -10.82 5.38 10.99
CA ARG A 109 -11.68 5.54 9.82
C ARG A 109 -13.14 5.51 10.27
N THR A 110 -13.91 6.48 9.80
CA THR A 110 -15.36 6.53 9.91
C THR A 110 -15.92 6.89 8.54
N LEU A 111 -16.51 5.93 7.82
CA LEU A 111 -16.93 6.09 6.42
C LEU A 111 -15.81 6.66 5.52
N ASP A 112 -15.95 7.90 5.07
CA ASP A 112 -15.04 8.64 4.20
C ASP A 112 -14.07 9.57 4.96
N LEU A 113 -14.23 9.68 6.28
CA LEU A 113 -13.38 10.46 7.17
C LEU A 113 -12.28 9.59 7.80
N LEU A 114 -11.04 10.07 7.70
CA LEU A 114 -9.88 9.53 8.39
C LEU A 114 -9.35 10.55 9.40
N THR A 115 -9.25 10.14 10.67
CA THR A 115 -8.53 10.90 11.69
C THR A 115 -7.17 10.25 11.91
N LEU A 116 -6.12 11.05 11.72
CA LEU A 116 -4.74 10.66 11.97
C LEU A 116 -4.28 11.29 13.29
N THR A 117 -3.63 10.50 14.13
CA THR A 117 -2.91 10.97 15.32
C THR A 117 -1.52 10.38 15.31
N LYS A 118 -0.49 11.23 15.39
CA LYS A 118 0.91 10.81 15.26
C LYS A 118 1.63 10.92 16.60
N ASP A 119 2.39 9.87 16.92
CA ASP A 119 3.29 9.85 18.09
C ASP A 119 4.62 10.56 17.78
N LYS A 120 5.50 10.62 18.78
CA LYS A 120 6.84 11.20 18.65
C LYS A 120 7.64 10.58 17.51
N THR A 121 8.47 11.41 16.88
CA THR A 121 9.35 10.99 15.79
C THR A 121 10.72 10.65 16.34
N TYR A 122 11.32 9.59 15.81
CA TYR A 122 12.64 9.12 16.18
C TYR A 122 13.52 9.05 14.95
N VAL A 123 14.77 9.50 15.09
CA VAL A 123 15.79 9.49 14.04
C VAL A 123 16.92 8.59 14.50
N ASN A 124 17.29 7.58 13.70
CA ASN A 124 18.33 6.60 14.01
C ASN A 124 18.18 5.95 15.41
N ASN A 125 16.94 5.60 15.79
CA ASN A 125 16.58 5.03 17.10
C ASN A 125 16.81 5.97 18.29
N GLN A 126 17.10 7.24 18.04
CA GLN A 126 17.26 8.27 19.05
C GLN A 126 16.09 9.26 18.99
N LYS A 127 15.79 9.85 20.16
CA LYS A 127 14.89 11.00 20.21
C LYS A 127 15.55 12.17 19.50
N ILE A 128 14.74 13.06 18.95
CA ILE A 128 15.24 14.26 18.30
C ILE A 128 15.81 15.21 19.36
N GLU A 129 17.13 15.28 19.45
CA GLU A 129 17.87 16.11 20.40
C GLU A 129 18.40 17.40 19.77
N GLN A 130 18.54 17.44 18.43
CA GLN A 130 19.03 18.63 17.74
C GLN A 130 17.97 19.74 17.72
N THR A 131 18.41 20.95 18.08
CA THR A 131 17.57 22.15 18.26
C THR A 131 16.67 22.45 17.06
N ILE A 132 17.21 22.38 15.83
CA ILE A 132 16.46 22.63 14.59
C ILE A 132 15.47 21.51 14.30
N GLU A 133 15.85 20.25 14.47
CA GLU A 133 14.94 19.12 14.25
C GLU A 133 13.75 19.15 15.22
N GLN A 134 13.96 19.61 16.47
CA GLN A 134 12.89 19.83 17.44
C GLN A 134 11.90 20.92 17.01
N LEU A 135 12.36 21.98 16.32
CA LEU A 135 11.49 23.00 15.72
C LEU A 135 10.54 22.33 14.71
N PHE A 136 11.10 21.53 13.79
CA PHE A 136 10.33 20.80 12.78
C PHE A 136 9.35 19.81 13.41
N GLU A 137 9.76 19.05 14.44
CA GLU A 137 8.89 18.10 15.14
C GLU A 137 7.72 18.82 15.81
N LYS A 138 7.98 19.87 16.59
CA LYS A 138 6.94 20.65 17.28
C LYS A 138 5.97 21.30 16.29
N ALA A 139 6.47 21.87 15.20
CA ALA A 139 5.63 22.43 14.15
C ALA A 139 4.74 21.34 13.54
N ASN A 140 5.31 20.20 13.12
CA ASN A 140 4.58 19.10 12.52
C ASN A 140 3.49 18.51 13.44
N ASN A 141 3.74 18.45 14.75
CA ASN A 141 2.76 17.95 15.72
C ASN A 141 1.47 18.80 15.77
N THR A 142 1.52 20.06 15.34
CA THR A 142 0.34 20.94 15.25
C THR A 142 -0.71 20.43 14.26
N LEU A 143 -0.29 19.67 13.24
CA LEU A 143 -1.19 19.03 12.28
C LEU A 143 -2.18 18.09 12.97
N TYR A 144 -1.78 17.47 14.08
CA TYR A 144 -2.53 16.39 14.69
C TYR A 144 -3.40 16.86 15.87
N PRO A 145 -4.61 16.29 16.05
CA PRO A 145 -5.26 15.32 15.16
C PRO A 145 -5.59 15.96 13.80
N LEU A 146 -5.35 15.19 12.73
CA LEU A 146 -5.55 15.62 11.34
C LEU A 146 -6.72 14.84 10.76
N GLN A 147 -7.76 15.55 10.31
CA GLN A 147 -8.97 14.94 9.78
C GLN A 147 -9.03 15.12 8.26
N ILE A 148 -9.11 14.01 7.53
CA ILE A 148 -9.01 13.95 6.07
C ILE A 148 -10.24 13.27 5.49
N LEU A 149 -10.87 13.90 4.52
CA LEU A 149 -11.83 13.25 3.62
C LEU A 149 -11.08 12.59 2.47
N THR A 150 -11.45 11.35 2.17
CA THR A 150 -10.91 10.61 1.01
C THR A 150 -11.92 10.43 -0.10
N GLU A 151 -11.43 10.37 -1.34
CA GLU A 151 -12.25 9.88 -2.45
C GLU A 151 -12.45 8.36 -2.36
N ARG A 152 -13.36 7.82 -3.17
CA ARG A 152 -13.66 6.37 -3.22
C ARG A 152 -12.45 5.51 -3.61
N ASN A 153 -11.42 6.08 -4.23
CA ASN A 153 -10.18 5.39 -4.57
C ASN A 153 -9.12 5.45 -3.45
N GLY A 154 -9.40 6.15 -2.35
CA GLY A 154 -8.50 6.34 -1.22
C GLY A 154 -7.59 7.56 -1.31
N THR A 155 -7.69 8.40 -2.35
CA THR A 155 -6.89 9.64 -2.45
C THR A 155 -7.32 10.66 -1.40
N LEU A 156 -6.35 11.46 -0.96
CA LEU A 156 -6.61 12.61 -0.08
C LEU A 156 -7.40 13.67 -0.86
N SER A 157 -8.63 13.93 -0.44
CA SER A 157 -9.49 14.94 -1.05
C SER A 157 -9.38 16.27 -0.31
N LYS A 158 -9.69 16.30 1.00
CA LYS A 158 -9.75 17.56 1.76
C LYS A 158 -9.33 17.35 3.20
N ILE A 159 -8.73 18.36 3.81
CA ILE A 159 -8.49 18.41 5.25
C ILE A 159 -9.64 19.18 5.87
N VAL A 160 -10.50 18.49 6.63
CA VAL A 160 -11.75 19.08 7.12
C VAL A 160 -11.53 20.00 8.30
N ASN A 161 -10.58 19.69 9.18
CA ASN A 161 -10.25 20.49 10.34
C ASN A 161 -9.09 21.48 10.09
N ALA A 162 -8.93 21.94 8.85
CA ALA A 162 -7.84 22.87 8.48
C ALA A 162 -7.87 24.17 9.30
N ASP A 163 -9.06 24.70 9.59
CA ASP A 163 -9.20 25.93 10.39
C ASP A 163 -8.80 25.68 11.85
N GLU A 164 -9.13 24.51 12.41
CA GLU A 164 -8.68 24.13 13.76
C GLU A 164 -7.16 23.99 13.82
N VAL A 165 -6.52 23.40 12.80
CA VAL A 165 -5.06 23.30 12.72
C VAL A 165 -4.44 24.70 12.68
N ALA A 166 -4.99 25.62 11.88
CA ALA A 166 -4.52 27.01 11.80
C ALA A 166 -4.66 27.74 13.14
N GLU A 167 -5.78 27.53 13.85
CA GLU A 167 -5.99 28.11 15.18
C GLU A 167 -5.00 27.56 16.23
N ARG A 168 -4.77 26.25 16.26
CA ARG A 168 -3.75 25.63 17.13
C ARG A 168 -2.37 26.20 16.83
N TRP A 169 -2.03 26.34 15.56
CA TRP A 169 -0.76 26.94 15.13
C TRP A 169 -0.61 28.37 15.65
N LYS A 170 -1.58 29.25 15.41
CA LYS A 170 -1.49 30.66 15.79
C LYS A 170 -1.50 30.91 17.29
N LYS A 171 -2.34 30.18 18.02
CA LYS A 171 -2.57 30.42 19.46
C LYS A 171 -1.56 29.72 20.36
N GLU A 172 -1.09 28.55 19.95
CA GLU A 172 -0.29 27.69 20.85
C GLU A 172 1.13 27.49 20.34
N THR A 173 1.30 27.00 19.10
CA THR A 173 2.61 26.55 18.64
C THR A 173 3.50 27.70 18.19
N PHE A 174 3.01 28.56 17.29
CA PHE A 174 3.80 29.65 16.71
C PHE A 174 4.39 30.58 17.76
N PRO A 175 3.63 31.08 18.77
CA PRO A 175 4.19 31.97 19.79
C PRO A 175 5.31 31.29 20.60
N LYS A 176 5.10 30.02 21.00
CA LYS A 176 6.09 29.25 21.78
C LYS A 176 7.37 29.00 20.99
N LEU A 177 7.27 28.71 19.69
CA LEU A 177 8.44 28.53 18.85
C LEU A 177 9.15 29.85 18.58
N LYS A 178 8.41 30.94 18.32
CA LYS A 178 9.01 32.25 18.06
C LYS A 178 9.76 32.79 19.27
N ASP A 179 9.24 32.58 20.48
CA ASP A 179 9.89 33.00 21.72
C ASP A 179 11.21 32.24 21.97
N TYR A 180 11.20 30.92 21.76
CA TYR A 180 12.37 30.05 22.00
C TYR A 180 13.45 30.13 20.91
N TYR A 181 13.06 30.30 19.64
CA TYR A 181 13.97 30.23 18.48
C TYR A 181 14.19 31.61 17.86
N GLN A 182 15.15 32.36 18.41
CA GLN A 182 15.44 33.74 18.00
C GLN A 182 16.61 33.80 17.02
N SER A 183 16.31 33.74 15.71
CA SER A 183 17.29 33.97 14.64
C SER A 183 16.58 34.29 13.32
N GLU A 184 17.23 35.01 12.41
CA GLU A 184 16.67 35.31 11.09
C GLU A 184 16.31 34.04 10.30
N THR A 185 17.12 32.99 10.44
CA THR A 185 16.88 31.70 9.78
C THR A 185 15.64 31.01 10.34
N THR A 186 15.47 30.98 11.66
CA THR A 186 14.28 30.36 12.29
C THR A 186 13.03 31.18 12.03
N ASP A 187 13.12 32.51 11.95
CA ASP A 187 12.00 33.37 11.55
C ASP A 187 11.50 33.07 10.14
N LYS A 188 12.41 32.89 9.17
CA LYS A 188 12.06 32.49 7.80
C LYS A 188 11.38 31.12 7.76
N ILE A 189 11.87 30.16 8.53
CA ILE A 189 11.26 28.82 8.64
C ILE A 189 9.85 28.92 9.25
N LEU A 190 9.70 29.69 10.34
CA LEU A 190 8.41 29.87 11.01
C LEU A 190 7.39 30.57 10.11
N GLN A 191 7.79 31.54 9.29
CA GLN A 191 6.92 32.17 8.31
C GLN A 191 6.44 31.17 7.23
N GLN A 192 7.31 30.28 6.76
CA GLN A 192 6.91 29.23 5.81
C GLN A 192 5.88 28.27 6.42
N PHE A 193 6.06 27.92 7.69
CA PHE A 193 5.08 27.13 8.42
C PHE A 193 3.77 27.89 8.59
N ASP A 194 3.82 29.17 8.97
CA ASP A 194 2.63 29.98 9.16
C ASP A 194 1.76 30.07 7.91
N ASP A 195 2.39 30.36 6.77
CA ASP A 195 1.70 30.36 5.48
C ASP A 195 1.17 28.96 5.11
N THR A 196 1.87 27.89 5.51
CA THR A 196 1.41 26.51 5.25
C THR A 196 0.20 26.12 6.10
N PHE A 197 0.24 26.35 7.41
CA PHE A 197 -0.84 26.00 8.33
C PHE A 197 -2.08 26.86 8.11
N CYS A 198 -1.91 28.15 7.83
CA CYS A 198 -3.03 29.06 7.56
C CYS A 198 -3.72 28.80 6.21
N ASN A 199 -3.04 28.15 5.27
CA ASN A 199 -3.56 27.85 3.92
C ASN A 199 -3.58 26.34 3.62
N LEU A 200 -3.75 25.51 4.65
CA LEU A 200 -3.48 24.07 4.59
C LEU A 200 -4.19 23.33 3.44
N ASN A 201 -5.47 23.64 3.16
CA ASN A 201 -6.18 23.01 2.04
C ASN A 201 -5.65 23.45 0.66
N LYS A 202 -5.33 24.74 0.48
CA LYS A 202 -4.69 25.24 -0.77
C LYS A 202 -3.30 24.64 -0.96
N LYS A 203 -2.65 24.30 0.15
CA LYS A 203 -1.30 23.76 0.23
C LYS A 203 -1.27 22.25 0.55
N ARG A 204 -2.38 21.52 0.35
CA ARG A 204 -2.47 20.09 0.69
C ARG A 204 -1.39 19.24 -0.01
N GLN A 205 -0.96 19.64 -1.21
CA GLN A 205 0.12 18.99 -1.96
C GLN A 205 1.45 18.95 -1.21
N PHE A 206 1.67 19.83 -0.22
CA PHE A 206 2.85 19.77 0.64
C PHE A 206 2.80 18.58 1.61
N LEU A 207 1.63 18.13 2.03
CA LEU A 207 1.50 16.88 2.80
C LEU A 207 1.94 15.68 1.95
N GLU A 208 1.59 15.67 0.67
CA GLU A 208 2.00 14.61 -0.26
C GLU A 208 3.51 14.58 -0.54
N ARG A 209 4.28 15.58 -0.10
CA ARG A 209 5.75 15.51 -0.13
C ARG A 209 6.29 14.58 0.96
N ASN A 210 5.50 14.29 1.99
CA ASN A 210 5.85 13.30 3.00
C ASN A 210 5.48 11.90 2.50
N MET A 211 6.46 10.98 2.58
CA MET A 211 6.34 9.64 2.02
C MET A 211 5.17 8.83 2.59
N PHE A 212 4.85 9.02 3.87
CA PHE A 212 3.70 8.35 4.48
C PHE A 212 2.40 8.79 3.80
N TYR A 213 2.16 10.09 3.68
CA TYR A 213 0.94 10.59 3.05
C TYR A 213 0.88 10.20 1.58
N LYS A 214 2.00 10.29 0.85
CA LYS A 214 2.01 9.93 -0.57
C LYS A 214 1.64 8.48 -0.83
N LEU A 215 2.16 7.55 -0.01
CA LEU A 215 1.96 6.12 -0.19
C LEU A 215 0.67 5.62 0.47
N PHE A 216 0.30 6.15 1.63
CA PHE A 216 -0.93 5.76 2.32
C PHE A 216 -2.19 6.17 1.54
N PHE A 217 -2.17 7.34 0.91
CA PHE A 217 -3.28 7.87 0.10
C PHE A 217 -3.11 7.61 -1.41
N LEU A 218 -2.31 6.61 -1.79
CA LEU A 218 -2.19 6.19 -3.19
C LEU A 218 -3.54 5.60 -3.65
N PRO A 219 -4.03 5.86 -4.89
CA PRO A 219 -5.33 5.39 -5.37
C PRO A 219 -5.38 3.88 -5.62
N ILE A 220 -5.34 3.06 -4.56
CA ILE A 220 -5.33 1.59 -4.65
C ILE A 220 -6.74 0.97 -4.65
N TYR A 221 -7.77 1.73 -4.26
CA TYR A 221 -9.14 1.23 -4.19
C TYR A 221 -9.86 1.43 -5.53
N GLN A 222 -9.65 0.50 -6.45
CA GLN A 222 -10.16 0.59 -7.82
C GLN A 222 -10.27 -0.78 -8.47
N THR A 223 -10.81 -0.81 -9.70
CA THR A 223 -10.85 -1.99 -10.55
C THR A 223 -9.53 -2.19 -11.30
N TYR A 224 -9.02 -3.42 -11.28
CA TYR A 224 -7.81 -3.88 -11.96
C TYR A 224 -8.17 -4.84 -13.08
N ALA A 225 -8.43 -4.32 -14.29
CA ALA A 225 -8.77 -5.15 -15.45
C ALA A 225 -7.67 -6.20 -15.70
N GLY A 226 -8.04 -7.49 -15.73
CA GLY A 226 -7.07 -8.57 -15.86
C GLY A 226 -6.04 -8.63 -14.72
N PHE A 227 -6.41 -8.17 -13.51
CA PHE A 227 -5.54 -8.04 -12.34
C PHE A 227 -4.38 -7.05 -12.50
N LYS A 228 -4.45 -6.15 -13.50
CA LYS A 228 -3.42 -5.15 -13.76
C LYS A 228 -4.02 -3.75 -13.94
N LYS A 229 -3.20 -2.72 -13.71
CA LYS A 229 -3.53 -1.33 -14.04
C LYS A 229 -2.25 -0.51 -14.20
N GLU A 230 -2.28 0.45 -15.12
CA GLU A 230 -1.20 1.42 -15.32
C GLU A 230 -1.58 2.79 -14.72
N SER A 231 -0.58 3.54 -14.30
CA SER A 231 -0.76 4.91 -13.77
C SER A 231 0.56 5.68 -13.80
N LEU A 232 0.51 6.93 -13.33
CA LEU A 232 1.68 7.76 -13.07
C LEU A 232 1.78 8.08 -11.59
N LEU A 233 2.99 8.08 -11.06
CA LEU A 233 3.28 8.49 -9.69
C LEU A 233 4.36 9.57 -9.71
N GLN A 234 4.05 10.71 -9.08
CA GLN A 234 5.00 11.79 -8.87
C GLN A 234 5.45 11.82 -7.41
N ILE A 235 6.76 11.73 -7.19
CA ILE A 235 7.39 11.78 -5.86
C ILE A 235 8.28 13.01 -5.78
N TYR A 236 8.14 13.79 -4.71
CA TYR A 236 9.08 14.86 -4.37
C TYR A 236 10.21 14.30 -3.49
N HIS A 237 11.45 14.46 -3.94
CA HIS A 237 12.65 14.07 -3.21
C HIS A 237 13.27 15.31 -2.57
N ALA A 238 13.17 15.37 -1.24
CA ALA A 238 13.50 16.58 -0.48
C ALA A 238 14.99 16.89 -0.42
N ASP A 239 15.85 15.88 -0.50
CA ASP A 239 17.31 16.04 -0.50
C ASP A 239 17.85 16.69 -1.76
N ILE A 240 17.13 16.58 -2.88
CA ILE A 240 17.50 17.16 -4.17
C ILE A 240 16.51 18.24 -4.64
N ALA A 241 15.49 18.52 -3.82
CA ALA A 241 14.40 19.45 -4.08
C ALA A 241 13.71 19.30 -5.46
N LYS A 242 13.55 18.07 -5.95
CA LYS A 242 12.97 17.78 -7.28
C LYS A 242 11.79 16.82 -7.21
N GLN A 243 10.87 16.98 -8.16
CA GLN A 243 9.82 16.00 -8.43
C GLN A 243 10.28 15.05 -9.53
N ILE A 244 10.07 13.76 -9.32
CA ILE A 244 10.36 12.70 -10.29
C ILE A 244 9.07 11.95 -10.58
N ASN A 245 8.80 11.75 -11.87
CA ASN A 245 7.65 10.99 -12.36
C ASN A 245 8.06 9.55 -12.62
N TYR A 246 7.17 8.62 -12.29
CA TYR A 246 7.34 7.20 -12.51
C TYR A 246 6.13 6.64 -13.24
N LYS A 247 6.38 5.88 -14.31
CA LYS A 247 5.38 5.05 -14.97
C LYS A 247 5.15 3.81 -14.12
N MET A 248 3.93 3.64 -13.63
CA MET A 248 3.58 2.62 -12.63
C MET A 248 2.75 1.50 -13.24
N GLN A 249 3.04 0.27 -12.84
CA GLN A 249 2.23 -0.92 -13.07
C GLN A 249 1.80 -1.52 -11.74
N TYR A 250 0.49 -1.64 -11.57
CA TYR A 250 -0.17 -2.28 -10.44
C TYR A 250 -0.52 -3.71 -10.85
N THR A 251 -0.23 -4.68 -10.00
CA THR A 251 -0.52 -6.09 -10.20
C THR A 251 -1.18 -6.66 -8.95
N LEU A 252 -2.48 -6.89 -9.02
CA LEU A 252 -3.27 -7.49 -7.96
C LEU A 252 -3.05 -9.01 -7.99
N GLN A 253 -2.60 -9.60 -6.89
CA GLN A 253 -2.30 -11.03 -6.85
C GLN A 253 -3.58 -11.84 -6.81
N LYS A 254 -3.66 -12.87 -7.67
CA LYS A 254 -4.82 -13.77 -7.77
C LYS A 254 -4.98 -14.67 -6.54
N LYS A 255 -3.89 -14.99 -5.84
CA LYS A 255 -3.91 -15.81 -4.63
C LYS A 255 -3.63 -14.95 -3.40
N PHE A 256 -4.33 -15.23 -2.30
CA PHE A 256 -4.01 -14.63 -1.01
C PHE A 256 -2.61 -15.03 -0.56
N THR A 257 -1.97 -14.15 0.19
CA THR A 257 -0.68 -14.47 0.83
C THR A 257 -0.85 -15.55 1.89
N ARG A 258 0.25 -16.16 2.34
CA ARG A 258 0.26 -17.12 3.47
C ARG A 258 -0.42 -16.58 4.75
N GLY A 259 -0.44 -15.26 4.95
CA GLY A 259 -1.11 -14.60 6.07
C GLY A 259 -2.58 -14.23 5.81
N ASN A 260 -3.22 -14.82 4.79
CA ASN A 260 -4.59 -14.53 4.36
C ASN A 260 -4.83 -13.04 4.08
N LYS A 261 -3.86 -12.41 3.39
CA LYS A 261 -3.95 -11.01 2.95
C LYS A 261 -4.03 -10.93 1.43
N ILE A 262 -4.75 -9.94 0.93
CA ILE A 262 -4.69 -9.52 -0.48
C ILE A 262 -3.33 -8.87 -0.70
N ALA A 263 -2.65 -9.22 -1.79
CA ALA A 263 -1.40 -8.59 -2.17
C ALA A 263 -1.58 -7.77 -3.44
N LEU A 264 -1.14 -6.51 -3.40
CA LEU A 264 -1.07 -5.62 -4.55
C LEU A 264 0.40 -5.22 -4.72
N LYS A 265 1.03 -5.73 -5.79
CA LYS A 265 2.40 -5.35 -6.16
C LYS A 265 2.33 -4.11 -7.05
N ILE A 266 3.11 -3.09 -6.72
CA ILE A 266 3.19 -1.85 -7.48
C ILE A 266 4.66 -1.66 -7.87
N THR A 267 4.93 -1.69 -9.16
CA THR A 267 6.26 -1.46 -9.72
C THR A 267 6.25 -0.22 -10.59
N GLY A 268 7.37 0.47 -10.71
CA GLY A 268 7.48 1.57 -11.65
C GLY A 268 8.91 1.89 -12.04
N VAL A 269 9.04 2.60 -13.14
CA VAL A 269 10.30 3.09 -13.69
C VAL A 269 10.18 4.58 -13.92
N GLU A 270 11.24 5.32 -13.58
CA GLU A 270 11.35 6.76 -13.81
C GLU A 270 11.05 7.08 -15.29
N ASP A 271 10.19 8.07 -15.50
CA ASP A 271 9.80 8.50 -16.84
C ASP A 271 10.96 9.16 -17.59
N ASP A 272 10.96 9.02 -18.91
CA ASP A 272 11.98 9.62 -19.77
C ASP A 272 11.81 11.15 -19.82
N ASN A 273 12.95 11.83 -19.77
CA ASN A 273 13.08 13.26 -20.04
C ASN A 273 14.48 13.55 -20.61
N LEU A 274 14.64 14.76 -21.14
CA LEU A 274 15.89 15.24 -21.76
C LEU A 274 17.14 15.08 -20.88
N PHE A 275 17.00 14.97 -19.57
CA PHE A 275 18.10 14.86 -18.61
C PHE A 275 18.40 13.42 -18.17
N ASN A 276 17.56 12.44 -18.53
CA ASN A 276 17.71 11.07 -18.06
C ASN A 276 17.61 9.98 -19.14
N GLU A 277 17.35 10.29 -20.40
CA GLU A 277 17.17 9.29 -21.49
C GLU A 277 18.31 8.26 -21.57
N ASN A 278 19.55 8.68 -21.36
CA ASN A 278 20.73 7.82 -21.52
C ASN A 278 21.37 7.34 -20.19
N ARG A 279 20.63 7.38 -19.07
CA ARG A 279 21.14 6.94 -17.76
C ARG A 279 20.28 5.86 -17.11
N GLU A 280 20.80 5.21 -16.08
CA GLU A 280 20.02 4.28 -15.27
C GLU A 280 18.82 5.00 -14.64
N LYS A 281 17.66 4.34 -14.70
CA LYS A 281 16.38 4.90 -14.24
C LYS A 281 16.10 4.56 -12.79
N GLY A 282 15.55 5.52 -12.06
CA GLY A 282 14.90 5.28 -10.79
C GLY A 282 13.80 4.20 -10.89
N LYS A 283 13.57 3.47 -9.80
CA LYS A 283 12.60 2.38 -9.73
C LYS A 283 11.72 2.53 -8.52
N VAL A 284 10.48 2.08 -8.64
CA VAL A 284 9.57 1.90 -7.51
C VAL A 284 9.25 0.41 -7.43
N GLU A 285 9.35 -0.16 -6.25
CA GLU A 285 8.84 -1.50 -5.96
C GLU A 285 8.20 -1.48 -4.58
N LEU A 286 6.88 -1.60 -4.55
CA LEU A 286 6.06 -1.58 -3.34
C LEU A 286 5.16 -2.81 -3.31
N LEU A 287 4.97 -3.36 -2.12
CA LEU A 287 4.01 -4.42 -1.83
C LEU A 287 3.02 -3.92 -0.79
N TYR A 288 1.78 -3.75 -1.22
CA TYR A 288 0.64 -3.48 -0.35
C TYR A 288 0.03 -4.82 0.03
N LYS A 289 -0.18 -5.02 1.33
CA LYS A 289 -0.98 -6.11 1.86
C LYS A 289 -2.23 -5.52 2.49
N LEU A 290 -3.39 -6.03 2.13
CA LEU A 290 -4.67 -5.60 2.67
C LEU A 290 -5.36 -6.76 3.37
N ASP A 291 -6.14 -6.46 4.39
CA ASP A 291 -7.01 -7.46 5.00
C ASP A 291 -7.99 -8.02 3.97
N LYS A 292 -8.20 -9.34 3.98
CA LYS A 292 -9.06 -9.98 2.98
C LYS A 292 -10.53 -9.64 3.14
N GLU A 293 -10.99 -9.36 4.36
CA GLU A 293 -12.39 -9.06 4.65
C GLU A 293 -12.65 -7.55 4.57
N THR A 294 -11.85 -6.76 5.29
CA THR A 294 -12.12 -5.32 5.43
C THR A 294 -11.48 -4.48 4.33
N LYS A 295 -10.52 -5.04 3.57
CA LYS A 295 -9.68 -4.33 2.58
C LYS A 295 -8.87 -3.18 3.18
N VAL A 296 -8.78 -3.07 4.51
CA VAL A 296 -7.93 -2.09 5.18
C VAL A 296 -6.47 -2.44 4.91
N ILE A 297 -5.62 -1.43 4.74
CA ILE A 297 -4.18 -1.61 4.57
C ILE A 297 -3.62 -2.29 5.83
N TYR A 298 -3.04 -3.48 5.67
CA TYR A 298 -2.33 -4.17 6.73
C TYR A 298 -0.85 -3.74 6.76
N SER A 299 -0.24 -3.62 5.59
CA SER A 299 1.14 -3.17 5.47
C SER A 299 1.45 -2.60 4.08
N ILE A 300 2.44 -1.71 4.02
CA ILE A 300 3.09 -1.25 2.79
C ILE A 300 4.59 -1.45 3.00
N ALA A 301 5.28 -2.13 2.09
CA ALA A 301 6.73 -2.30 2.19
C ALA A 301 7.38 -2.23 0.82
N GLY A 302 8.55 -1.61 0.74
CA GLY A 302 9.32 -1.56 -0.49
C GLY A 302 10.29 -0.40 -0.57
N PHE A 303 10.67 -0.01 -1.78
CA PHE A 303 11.60 1.08 -2.00
C PHE A 303 11.22 1.94 -3.21
N ILE A 304 11.72 3.17 -3.17
CA ILE A 304 11.74 4.11 -4.30
C ILE A 304 13.18 4.55 -4.50
N SER A 305 13.68 4.46 -5.72
CA SER A 305 15.03 4.87 -6.09
C SER A 305 15.02 5.98 -7.13
N TYR A 306 16.08 6.78 -7.13
CA TYR A 306 16.34 7.84 -8.09
C TYR A 306 17.84 8.08 -8.20
N PHE A 307 18.23 8.90 -9.18
CA PHE A 307 19.63 9.23 -9.44
C PHE A 307 19.88 10.73 -9.36
N GLU A 308 20.90 11.09 -8.59
CA GLU A 308 21.46 12.44 -8.54
C GLU A 308 22.96 12.34 -8.82
N ASN A 309 23.45 13.05 -9.84
CA ASN A 309 24.87 13.03 -10.25
C ASN A 309 25.42 11.60 -10.38
N ASP A 310 24.67 10.74 -11.07
CA ASP A 310 24.94 9.30 -11.29
C ASP A 310 25.08 8.44 -10.02
N LYS A 311 24.78 9.01 -8.85
CA LYS A 311 24.66 8.26 -7.59
C LYS A 311 23.22 7.83 -7.40
N LYS A 312 23.05 6.56 -7.06
CA LYS A 312 21.74 6.00 -6.72
C LYS A 312 21.37 6.37 -5.29
N HIS A 313 20.19 6.95 -5.14
CA HIS A 313 19.55 7.19 -3.86
C HIS A 313 18.38 6.22 -3.71
N ASN A 314 18.17 5.71 -2.51
CA ASN A 314 17.07 4.82 -2.19
C ASN A 314 16.33 5.30 -0.94
N VAL A 315 15.01 5.31 -1.03
CA VAL A 315 14.10 5.49 0.09
C VAL A 315 13.37 4.17 0.32
N ASN A 316 13.76 3.44 1.37
CA ASN A 316 13.03 2.26 1.80
C ASN A 316 11.88 2.71 2.71
N PHE A 317 10.68 2.22 2.43
CA PHE A 317 9.47 2.56 3.18
C PHE A 317 8.84 1.29 3.75
N GLN A 318 8.47 1.35 5.02
CA GLN A 318 7.69 0.33 5.69
C GLN A 318 6.58 0.98 6.51
N LEU A 319 5.37 0.47 6.34
CA LEU A 319 4.21 0.70 7.17
C LEU A 319 3.64 -0.66 7.54
N TYR A 320 3.39 -0.89 8.82
CA TYR A 320 2.88 -2.16 9.30
C TYR A 320 1.93 -1.93 10.48
N GLU A 321 0.83 -2.68 10.50
CA GLU A 321 -0.09 -2.69 11.63
C GLU A 321 0.64 -3.18 12.89
N LEU A 322 0.55 -2.40 13.96
CA LEU A 322 1.00 -2.80 15.27
C LEU A 322 -0.07 -3.70 15.86
N GLY A 323 0.31 -4.93 16.19
CA GLY A 323 -0.59 -5.83 16.91
C GLY A 323 -1.05 -5.17 18.21
N ARG A 324 -2.30 -5.37 18.59
CA ARG A 324 -2.71 -5.14 19.98
C ARG A 324 -1.86 -6.10 20.82
N LEU A 325 -0.95 -5.55 21.63
CA LEU A 325 -0.42 -6.27 22.77
C LEU A 325 -1.64 -6.54 23.66
N ASN A 326 -2.22 -7.73 23.53
CA ASN A 326 -3.22 -8.23 24.46
C ASN A 326 -2.55 -8.59 25.77
#